data_AF-T4VNV6-F1
#
_entry.id   AF-T4VNV6-F1
#
_cell.length_a   1.000
_cell.length_b   1.000
_cell.length_c   1.000
_cell.angle_alpha   90.00
_cell.angle_beta   90.00
_cell.angle_gamma   90.00
#
_symmetry.space_group_name_H-M   'P 1'
#
loop_
_entity.id
_entity.type
_entity.pdbx_description
1 polymer ?
#
loop_
_entity_poly.entity_id
_entity_poly.type
_entity_poly.pdbx_seq_one_letter_code
_entity_poly.pdbx_strand_id
1 'polypeptide(L)'
;MGSIISNLFTSIFTNPITLIFIGITIIHSVINVIKNNKIYDFVQEKLKELNLNPEESDIVSIANTKYESYKSTYPYAEINMNTFVEEVISDFSKDSKIIINEIKAVKSSPSLCILLGVLGTFVGLTITLASIDKSDIVNSMTLAIGSMQIAFATSIVGIICSVTINAYIKHKNCESILLQLMLKLENIMTVKSSNDKGEVLDSKLNEIKVCIKDISKAISAIERFDKISKDLHDFNDDFISSIEQLGNMLNGSNDSIKAFDQSIRKLDKQFSILNLKFVKLFDTYEAQSEIYNEIVENVKESSKDIKTVNQSQLAIKDYIRDVNAGFALYERNIQDLMVKLISHENNLLIKQNSMNENNVNLKEDIHKLTSVIDEQARSIIDHLELVFKYIDIYKEALDMSNSMSLESIVKNNEGYEIVKEYKIDNINEDYDNPNQTFDLDELDEIELYDEEEEELEYDK
;
A
#
# COMPACT_ATOMS: atom_id res chain seq x y z
N MET A 1 -51.01 -28.80 47.97
CA MET A 1 -49.91 -27.94 47.49
C MET A 1 -48.53 -28.43 47.92
N GLY A 2 -48.24 -28.56 49.22
CA GLY A 2 -46.88 -28.88 49.72
C GLY A 2 -46.14 -30.03 49.01
N SER A 3 -46.78 -31.18 48.80
CA SER A 3 -46.18 -32.32 48.08
C SER A 3 -45.85 -32.04 46.61
N ILE A 4 -46.67 -31.25 45.91
CA ILE A 4 -46.44 -30.87 44.51
C ILE A 4 -45.24 -29.93 44.42
N ILE A 5 -45.18 -28.92 45.30
CA ILE A 5 -44.05 -27.99 45.38
C ILE A 5 -42.77 -28.75 45.75
N SER A 6 -42.84 -29.64 46.75
CA SER A 6 -41.71 -30.49 47.16
C SER A 6 -41.19 -31.32 45.98
N ASN A 7 -42.06 -32.07 45.30
CA ASN A 7 -41.64 -32.93 44.19
C ASN A 7 -41.11 -32.15 42.98
N LEU A 8 -41.66 -30.97 42.70
CA LEU A 8 -41.14 -30.07 41.67
C LEU A 8 -39.71 -29.61 42.03
N PHE A 9 -39.47 -29.22 43.29
CA PHE A 9 -38.13 -28.88 43.78
C PHE A 9 -37.19 -30.09 43.72
N THR A 10 -37.60 -31.30 44.14
CA THR A 10 -36.75 -32.49 44.04
C THR A 10 -36.33 -32.78 42.59
N SER A 11 -37.27 -32.65 41.63
CA SER A 11 -36.99 -32.83 40.20
C SER A 11 -35.99 -31.78 39.68
N ILE A 12 -36.26 -30.50 39.93
CA ILE A 12 -35.42 -29.36 39.50
C ILE A 12 -33.98 -29.48 40.05
N PHE A 13 -33.83 -29.91 41.31
CA PHE A 13 -32.52 -30.02 41.98
C PHE A 13 -31.80 -31.36 41.72
N THR A 14 -32.40 -32.31 40.99
CA THR A 14 -31.72 -33.57 40.63
C THR A 14 -30.89 -33.43 39.34
N ASN A 15 -31.19 -32.47 38.46
CA ASN A 15 -30.44 -32.29 37.22
C ASN A 15 -29.25 -31.30 37.40
N PRO A 16 -28.00 -31.72 37.07
CA PRO A 16 -26.82 -30.89 37.30
C PRO A 16 -26.76 -29.63 36.43
N ILE A 17 -27.34 -29.64 35.23
CA ILE A 17 -27.34 -28.48 34.32
C ILE A 17 -28.20 -27.36 34.92
N THR A 18 -29.38 -27.70 35.45
CA THR A 18 -30.27 -26.76 36.14
C THR A 18 -29.58 -26.12 37.34
N LEU A 19 -28.90 -26.93 38.17
CA LEU A 19 -28.14 -26.44 39.33
C LEU A 19 -27.04 -25.46 38.94
N ILE A 20 -26.32 -25.70 37.84
CA ILE A 20 -25.28 -24.80 37.33
C ILE A 20 -25.89 -23.46 36.90
N PHE A 21 -26.94 -23.45 36.08
CA PHE A 21 -27.56 -22.20 35.63
C PHE A 21 -28.21 -21.40 36.78
N ILE A 22 -28.91 -22.07 37.70
CA ILE A 22 -29.49 -21.44 38.89
C ILE A 22 -28.38 -20.90 39.81
N GLY A 23 -27.33 -21.69 40.06
CA GLY A 23 -26.19 -21.30 40.88
C GLY A 23 -25.47 -20.06 40.33
N ILE A 24 -25.12 -20.05 39.04
CA ILE A 24 -24.50 -18.90 38.36
C ILE A 24 -25.39 -17.65 38.48
N THR A 25 -26.70 -17.79 38.25
CA THR A 25 -27.65 -16.66 38.30
C THR A 25 -27.77 -16.08 39.71
N ILE A 26 -27.83 -16.93 40.74
CA ILE A 26 -27.89 -16.50 42.15
C ILE A 26 -26.56 -15.87 42.58
N ILE A 27 -25.42 -16.46 42.24
CA ILE A 27 -24.09 -15.92 42.56
C ILE A 27 -23.89 -14.55 41.91
N HIS A 28 -24.27 -14.38 40.64
CA HIS A 28 -24.23 -13.09 39.95
C HIS A 28 -25.13 -12.04 40.63
N SER A 29 -26.36 -12.43 41.01
CA SER A 29 -27.29 -11.58 41.74
C SER A 29 -26.72 -11.09 43.08
N VAL A 30 -26.21 -12.01 43.90
CA VAL A 30 -25.61 -11.71 45.22
C VAL A 30 -24.38 -10.80 45.08
N ILE A 31 -23.50 -11.06 44.11
CA ILE A 31 -22.32 -10.22 43.86
C ILE A 31 -22.73 -8.77 43.54
N ASN A 32 -23.74 -8.57 42.68
CA ASN A 32 -24.16 -7.22 42.30
C ASN A 32 -24.94 -6.49 43.40
N VAL A 33 -25.68 -7.20 44.25
CA VAL A 33 -26.27 -6.63 45.49
C VAL A 33 -25.17 -6.19 46.46
N ILE A 34 -24.10 -6.97 46.64
CA ILE A 34 -22.95 -6.60 47.47
C ILE A 34 -22.18 -5.40 46.87
N LYS A 35 -22.01 -5.35 45.55
CA LYS A 35 -21.44 -4.17 44.87
C LYS A 35 -22.28 -2.92 45.09
N ASN A 36 -23.60 -2.99 44.88
CA ASN A 36 -24.49 -1.84 45.05
C ASN A 36 -24.41 -1.28 46.48
N ASN A 37 -24.33 -2.15 47.49
CA ASN A 37 -24.06 -1.73 48.87
C ASN A 37 -22.73 -0.99 49.00
N LYS A 38 -21.60 -1.62 48.62
CA LYS A 38 -20.26 -1.02 48.76
C LYS A 38 -20.09 0.32 48.03
N ILE A 39 -20.85 0.54 46.95
CA ILE A 39 -20.90 1.81 46.22
C ILE A 39 -21.79 2.82 46.96
N TYR A 40 -23.04 2.45 47.28
CA TYR A 40 -23.99 3.31 47.98
C TYR A 40 -23.43 3.80 49.32
N ASP A 41 -22.90 2.89 50.13
CA ASP A 41 -22.39 3.16 51.47
C ASP A 41 -21.17 4.11 51.40
N PHE A 42 -20.30 3.97 50.40
CA PHE A 42 -19.15 4.86 50.17
C PHE A 42 -19.55 6.25 49.66
N VAL A 43 -20.47 6.33 48.70
CA VAL A 43 -20.94 7.64 48.19
C VAL A 43 -21.77 8.36 49.27
N GLN A 44 -22.49 7.62 50.11
CA GLN A 44 -23.18 8.16 51.28
C GLN A 44 -22.19 8.61 52.38
N GLU A 45 -21.11 7.86 52.62
CA GLU A 45 -20.01 8.25 53.53
C GLU A 45 -19.37 9.57 53.09
N LYS A 46 -18.97 9.69 51.81
CA LYS A 46 -18.41 10.94 51.27
C LYS A 46 -19.42 12.09 51.20
N LEU A 47 -20.71 11.82 50.97
CA LEU A 47 -21.76 12.84 51.11
C LEU A 47 -21.96 13.26 52.58
N LYS A 48 -21.77 12.37 53.53
CA LYS A 48 -21.88 12.67 54.96
C LYS A 48 -20.70 13.51 55.45
N GLU A 49 -19.47 13.19 55.03
CA GLU A 49 -18.28 14.05 55.26
C GLU A 49 -18.54 15.46 54.72
N LEU A 50 -18.95 15.57 53.45
CA LEU A 50 -19.22 16.86 52.77
C LEU A 50 -20.34 17.69 53.42
N ASN A 51 -21.25 17.06 54.18
CA ASN A 51 -22.30 17.75 54.93
C ASN A 51 -21.92 18.07 56.39
N LEU A 52 -20.84 17.48 56.92
CA LEU A 52 -20.34 17.76 58.27
C LEU A 52 -19.22 18.80 58.21
N ASN A 53 -18.14 18.51 57.47
CA ASN A 53 -16.94 19.35 57.36
C ASN A 53 -16.67 19.64 55.87
N PRO A 54 -17.31 20.67 55.26
CA PRO A 54 -17.21 20.94 53.83
C PRO A 54 -15.79 21.21 53.33
N GLU A 55 -14.93 21.79 54.16
CA GLU A 55 -13.56 22.22 53.79
C GLU A 55 -12.51 21.10 53.95
N GLU A 56 -12.77 20.11 54.80
CA GLU A 56 -11.84 18.99 55.08
C GLU A 56 -12.14 17.73 54.26
N SER A 57 -13.24 17.68 53.51
CA SER A 57 -13.61 16.47 52.75
C SER A 57 -12.66 16.23 51.56
N ASP A 58 -12.16 14.99 51.44
CA ASP A 58 -11.25 14.56 50.36
C ASP A 58 -11.68 15.03 48.97
N ILE A 59 -12.98 14.96 48.68
CA ILE A 59 -13.53 15.29 47.36
C ILE A 59 -13.47 16.80 47.07
N VAL A 60 -13.57 17.65 48.11
CA VAL A 60 -13.38 19.10 48.00
C VAL A 60 -11.89 19.43 47.91
N SER A 61 -11.01 18.69 48.60
CA SER A 61 -9.56 18.85 48.42
C SER A 61 -9.11 18.52 46.98
N ILE A 62 -9.64 17.44 46.41
CA ILE A 62 -9.40 17.05 45.01
C ILE A 62 -9.96 18.10 44.04
N ALA A 63 -11.20 18.54 44.23
CA ALA A 63 -11.82 19.59 43.42
C ALA A 63 -11.06 20.92 43.52
N ASN A 64 -10.61 21.32 44.71
CA ASN A 64 -9.78 22.52 44.91
C ASN A 64 -8.46 22.43 44.14
N THR A 65 -7.75 21.31 44.26
CA THR A 65 -6.47 21.11 43.56
C THR A 65 -6.63 21.19 42.04
N LYS A 66 -7.70 20.58 41.50
CA LYS A 66 -8.00 20.66 40.06
C LYS A 66 -8.44 22.08 39.64
N TYR A 67 -9.21 22.78 40.46
CA TYR A 67 -9.65 24.16 40.22
C TYR A 67 -8.49 25.17 40.17
N GLU A 68 -7.58 25.15 41.15
CA GLU A 68 -6.41 26.04 41.13
C GLU A 68 -5.49 25.74 39.94
N SER A 69 -5.37 24.47 39.54
CA SER A 69 -4.61 24.06 38.35
C SER A 69 -5.21 24.64 37.06
N TYR A 70 -6.54 24.62 36.91
CA TYR A 70 -7.22 25.28 35.78
C TYR A 70 -7.04 26.80 35.81
N LYS A 71 -7.25 27.44 36.96
CA LYS A 71 -7.09 28.88 37.14
C LYS A 71 -5.66 29.35 36.84
N SER A 72 -4.64 28.60 37.26
CA SER A 72 -3.24 28.89 36.96
C SER A 72 -2.89 28.71 35.48
N THR A 73 -3.63 27.88 34.75
CA THR A 73 -3.42 27.65 33.30
C THR A 73 -4.20 28.66 32.45
N TYR A 74 -5.39 29.07 32.90
CA TYR A 74 -6.32 29.92 32.17
C TYR A 74 -6.90 31.05 33.06
N PRO A 75 -6.09 32.04 33.47
CA PRO A 75 -6.45 33.03 34.49
C PRO A 75 -7.59 34.02 34.12
N TYR A 76 -8.12 33.93 32.88
CA TYR A 76 -9.22 34.75 32.39
C TYR A 76 -10.42 33.93 31.86
N ALA A 77 -10.38 32.60 31.99
CA ALA A 77 -11.47 31.74 31.52
C ALA A 77 -12.58 31.62 32.58
N GLU A 78 -13.83 31.75 32.16
CA GLU A 78 -14.97 31.46 33.03
C GLU A 78 -15.20 29.93 33.09
N ILE A 79 -14.82 29.33 34.22
CA ILE A 79 -15.04 27.90 34.47
C ILE A 79 -16.54 27.66 34.69
N ASN A 80 -17.16 26.86 33.82
CA ASN A 80 -18.51 26.36 34.05
C ASN A 80 -18.49 25.32 35.17
N MET A 81 -19.04 25.68 36.33
CA MET A 81 -18.91 24.87 37.54
C MET A 81 -19.61 23.50 37.43
N ASN A 82 -20.71 23.42 36.69
CA ASN A 82 -21.42 22.17 36.47
C ASN A 82 -20.56 21.19 35.65
N THR A 83 -20.03 21.62 34.51
CA THR A 83 -19.12 20.82 33.67
C THR A 83 -17.84 20.42 34.41
N PHE A 84 -17.24 21.35 35.17
CA PHE A 84 -16.05 21.06 35.99
C PHE A 84 -16.32 20.01 37.07
N VAL A 85 -17.49 20.05 37.72
CA VAL A 85 -17.87 19.06 38.73
C VAL A 85 -18.24 17.72 38.11
N GLU A 86 -18.88 17.69 36.94
CA GLU A 86 -19.06 16.45 36.16
C GLU A 86 -17.72 15.80 35.80
N GLU A 87 -16.69 16.60 35.48
CA GLU A 87 -15.34 16.12 35.20
C GLU A 87 -14.68 15.52 36.47
N VAL A 88 -14.72 16.23 37.61
CA VAL A 88 -14.21 15.73 38.90
C VAL A 88 -14.93 14.44 39.34
N ILE A 89 -16.25 14.36 39.13
CA ILE A 89 -17.05 13.17 39.45
C ILE A 89 -16.84 12.02 38.44
N SER A 90 -16.37 12.32 37.22
CA SER A 90 -15.99 11.32 36.22
C SER A 90 -14.64 10.64 36.53
N ASP A 91 -13.68 11.39 37.06
CA ASP A 91 -12.42 10.84 37.59
C ASP A 91 -12.60 10.11 38.94
N PHE A 92 -13.73 10.35 39.63
CA PHE A 92 -13.98 9.85 40.97
C PHE A 92 -14.04 8.32 41.03
N SER A 93 -13.03 7.75 41.69
CA SER A 93 -12.74 6.32 41.69
C SER A 93 -12.44 5.79 43.08
N LYS A 94 -12.69 4.49 43.26
CA LYS A 94 -12.38 3.73 44.47
C LYS A 94 -11.72 2.43 44.06
N ASP A 95 -10.65 2.02 44.75
CA ASP A 95 -9.91 0.79 44.47
C ASP A 95 -9.54 0.64 42.97
N SER A 96 -9.06 1.75 42.38
CA SER A 96 -8.75 1.91 40.94
C SER A 96 -9.92 1.71 39.96
N LYS A 97 -11.18 1.84 40.42
CA LYS A 97 -12.39 1.70 39.61
C LYS A 97 -13.23 2.99 39.61
N ILE A 98 -13.56 3.50 38.44
CA ILE A 98 -14.45 4.67 38.25
C ILE A 98 -15.87 4.32 38.72
N ILE A 99 -16.39 5.12 39.64
CA ILE A 99 -17.64 4.81 40.36
C ILE A 99 -18.86 4.88 39.43
N ILE A 100 -18.89 5.84 38.51
CA ILE A 100 -19.94 5.95 37.47
C ILE A 100 -20.06 4.64 36.65
N ASN A 101 -18.93 3.99 36.34
CA ASN A 101 -18.93 2.80 35.49
C ASN A 101 -19.40 1.54 36.24
N GLU A 102 -19.03 1.37 37.51
CA GLU A 102 -19.59 0.29 38.33
C GLU A 102 -21.10 0.51 38.63
N ILE A 103 -21.58 1.76 38.78
CA ILE A 103 -23.02 2.06 38.89
C ILE A 103 -23.76 1.64 37.62
N LYS A 104 -23.25 2.03 36.43
CA LYS A 104 -23.81 1.62 35.13
C LYS A 104 -23.83 0.08 34.97
N ALA A 105 -22.79 -0.61 35.42
CA ALA A 105 -22.70 -2.07 35.37
C ALA A 105 -23.67 -2.78 36.35
N VAL A 106 -23.89 -2.22 37.54
CA VAL A 106 -24.92 -2.71 38.46
C VAL A 106 -26.32 -2.50 37.87
N LYS A 107 -26.58 -1.34 37.26
CA LYS A 107 -27.87 -1.00 36.62
C LYS A 107 -28.22 -1.86 35.41
N SER A 108 -27.25 -2.46 34.72
CA SER A 108 -27.49 -3.42 33.62
C SER A 108 -27.61 -4.88 34.08
N SER A 109 -27.19 -5.22 35.31
CA SER A 109 -27.27 -6.59 35.85
C SER A 109 -28.67 -7.23 35.82
N PRO A 110 -29.79 -6.52 36.12
CA PRO A 110 -31.12 -7.11 36.00
C PRO A 110 -31.44 -7.66 34.61
N SER A 111 -30.96 -6.99 33.55
CA SER A 111 -31.13 -7.45 32.17
C SER A 111 -30.28 -8.69 31.87
N LEU A 112 -29.07 -8.76 32.43
CA LEU A 112 -28.19 -9.93 32.34
C LEU A 112 -28.78 -11.16 33.06
N CYS A 113 -29.45 -10.99 34.21
CA CYS A 113 -30.18 -12.07 34.87
C CYS A 113 -31.33 -12.63 34.02
N ILE A 114 -32.07 -11.78 33.29
CA ILE A 114 -33.09 -12.22 32.34
C ILE A 114 -32.44 -12.99 31.18
N LEU A 115 -31.35 -12.45 30.60
CA LEU A 115 -30.63 -13.09 29.50
C LEU A 115 -30.07 -14.47 29.88
N LEU A 116 -29.52 -14.63 31.08
CA LEU A 116 -29.09 -15.93 31.62
C LEU A 116 -30.26 -16.91 31.80
N GLY A 117 -31.42 -16.42 32.27
CA GLY A 117 -32.64 -17.22 32.37
C GLY A 117 -33.13 -17.71 31.00
N VAL A 118 -33.14 -16.84 29.99
CA VAL A 118 -33.50 -17.15 28.59
C VAL A 118 -32.49 -18.11 27.95
N LEU A 119 -31.19 -17.97 28.24
CA LEU A 119 -30.16 -18.91 27.77
C LEU A 119 -30.38 -20.31 28.35
N GLY A 120 -30.71 -20.41 29.66
CA GLY A 120 -31.11 -21.67 30.28
C GLY A 120 -32.38 -22.26 29.65
N THR A 121 -33.36 -21.43 29.28
CA THR A 121 -34.56 -21.85 28.55
C THR A 121 -34.21 -22.47 27.20
N PHE A 122 -33.32 -21.81 26.44
CA PHE A 122 -32.85 -22.31 25.14
C PHE A 122 -32.14 -23.67 25.27
N VAL A 123 -31.19 -23.78 26.20
CA VAL A 123 -30.47 -25.04 26.47
C VAL A 123 -31.43 -26.16 26.88
N GLY A 124 -32.40 -25.90 27.76
CA GLY A 124 -33.40 -26.88 28.16
C GLY A 124 -34.26 -27.36 26.98
N LEU A 125 -34.70 -26.45 26.10
CA LEU A 125 -35.45 -26.81 24.89
C LEU A 125 -34.61 -27.56 23.85
N THR A 126 -33.32 -27.24 23.69
CA THR A 126 -32.40 -28.01 22.84
C THR A 126 -32.25 -29.44 23.35
N ILE A 127 -32.10 -29.63 24.67
CA ILE A 127 -32.05 -30.96 25.29
C ILE A 127 -33.38 -31.71 25.06
N THR A 128 -34.53 -31.03 25.17
CA THR A 128 -35.84 -31.63 24.86
C THR A 128 -35.90 -32.19 23.45
N LEU A 129 -35.46 -31.43 22.44
CA LEU A 129 -35.45 -31.88 21.03
C LEU A 129 -34.44 -33.01 20.78
N ALA A 130 -33.28 -32.96 21.42
CA ALA A 130 -32.25 -34.01 21.32
C ALA A 130 -32.65 -35.32 22.06
N SER A 131 -33.64 -35.27 22.95
CA SER A 131 -34.09 -36.41 23.77
C SER A 131 -35.24 -37.22 23.14
N ILE A 132 -35.68 -36.89 21.92
CA ILE A 132 -36.79 -37.56 21.25
C ILE A 132 -36.26 -38.64 20.30
N ASP A 133 -36.13 -39.87 20.80
CA ASP A 133 -35.95 -41.05 19.97
C ASP A 133 -37.32 -41.61 19.52
N LYS A 134 -37.38 -42.08 18.28
CA LYS A 134 -38.52 -42.80 17.71
C LYS A 134 -38.56 -44.26 18.16
N SER A 135 -37.46 -44.81 18.69
CA SER A 135 -37.37 -46.20 19.14
C SER A 135 -38.00 -46.44 20.52
N ASP A 136 -37.84 -45.49 21.45
CA ASP A 136 -38.39 -45.56 22.81
C ASP A 136 -39.08 -44.23 23.18
N ILE A 137 -40.35 -44.15 22.80
CA ILE A 137 -41.20 -42.96 23.02
C ILE A 137 -41.45 -42.72 24.52
N VAL A 138 -41.45 -43.76 25.36
CA VAL A 138 -41.84 -43.65 26.78
C VAL A 138 -40.71 -43.02 27.62
N ASN A 139 -39.48 -43.48 27.43
CA ASN A 139 -38.32 -42.88 28.07
C ASN A 139 -37.99 -41.51 27.44
N SER A 140 -38.13 -41.37 26.12
CA SER A 140 -37.99 -40.07 25.42
C SER A 140 -38.96 -39.01 25.96
N MET A 141 -40.25 -39.35 26.12
CA MET A 141 -41.25 -38.43 26.68
C MET A 141 -40.93 -38.05 28.13
N THR A 142 -40.49 -39.01 28.94
CA THR A 142 -40.08 -38.77 30.33
C THR A 142 -38.91 -37.78 30.41
N LEU A 143 -37.88 -37.99 29.57
CA LEU A 143 -36.69 -37.13 29.52
C LEU A 143 -37.02 -35.73 28.98
N ALA A 144 -37.87 -35.65 27.94
CA ALA A 144 -38.36 -34.40 27.35
C ALA A 144 -39.19 -33.55 28.33
N ILE A 145 -40.03 -34.19 29.18
CA ILE A 145 -40.74 -33.50 30.26
C ILE A 145 -39.76 -32.98 31.32
N GLY A 146 -38.71 -33.76 31.63
CA GLY A 146 -37.63 -33.33 32.52
C GLY A 146 -36.90 -32.08 32.01
N SER A 147 -36.43 -32.08 30.76
CA SER A 147 -35.73 -30.94 30.16
C SER A 147 -36.62 -29.71 29.94
N MET A 148 -37.91 -29.89 29.72
CA MET A 148 -38.89 -28.79 29.75
C MET A 148 -39.00 -28.14 31.14
N GLN A 149 -38.93 -28.91 32.23
CA GLN A 149 -38.92 -28.34 33.59
C GLN A 149 -37.64 -27.52 33.85
N ILE A 150 -36.48 -27.92 33.31
CA ILE A 150 -35.23 -27.13 33.36
C ILE A 150 -35.46 -25.74 32.76
N ALA A 151 -36.00 -25.70 31.53
CA ALA A 151 -36.20 -24.47 30.78
C ALA A 151 -37.11 -23.46 31.52
N PHE A 152 -38.21 -23.94 32.11
CA PHE A 152 -39.07 -23.08 32.93
C PHE A 152 -38.40 -22.65 34.24
N ALA A 153 -37.67 -23.54 34.92
CA ALA A 153 -37.01 -23.22 36.19
C ALA A 153 -35.94 -22.14 36.04
N THR A 154 -35.08 -22.21 35.01
CA THR A 154 -34.05 -21.19 34.76
C THR A 154 -34.66 -19.83 34.41
N SER A 155 -35.73 -19.81 33.63
CA SER A 155 -36.46 -18.57 33.30
C SER A 155 -37.06 -17.90 34.54
N ILE A 156 -37.76 -18.67 35.37
CA ILE A 156 -38.39 -18.18 36.62
C ILE A 156 -37.33 -17.63 37.58
N VAL A 157 -36.20 -18.33 37.77
CA VAL A 157 -35.10 -17.84 38.62
C VAL A 157 -34.46 -16.57 38.07
N GLY A 158 -34.23 -16.48 36.76
CA GLY A 158 -33.69 -15.27 36.11
C GLY A 158 -34.59 -14.04 36.30
N ILE A 159 -35.90 -14.21 36.15
CA ILE A 159 -36.91 -13.16 36.39
C ILE A 159 -36.94 -12.75 37.87
N ILE A 160 -37.01 -13.71 38.80
CA ILE A 160 -37.03 -13.42 40.25
C ILE A 160 -35.76 -12.67 40.69
N CYS A 161 -34.59 -13.10 40.22
CA CYS A 161 -33.33 -12.41 40.50
C CYS A 161 -33.34 -10.98 39.92
N SER A 162 -33.78 -10.80 38.67
CA SER A 162 -33.90 -9.49 38.03
C SER A 162 -34.81 -8.52 38.79
N VAL A 163 -35.99 -8.99 39.23
CA VAL A 163 -36.92 -8.19 40.04
C VAL A 163 -36.31 -7.84 41.40
N THR A 164 -35.62 -8.78 42.05
CA THR A 164 -34.96 -8.56 43.34
C THR A 164 -33.84 -7.52 43.24
N ILE A 165 -32.97 -7.62 42.22
CA ILE A 165 -31.90 -6.65 41.98
C ILE A 165 -32.49 -5.26 41.66
N ASN A 166 -33.51 -5.18 40.80
CA ASN A 166 -34.19 -3.92 40.49
C ASN A 166 -34.81 -3.26 41.73
N ALA A 167 -35.48 -4.03 42.59
CA ALA A 167 -36.02 -3.54 43.86
C ALA A 167 -34.90 -3.02 44.78
N TYR A 168 -33.75 -3.71 44.81
CA TYR A 168 -32.60 -3.32 45.62
C TYR A 168 -31.94 -2.03 45.12
N ILE A 169 -31.72 -1.90 43.81
CA ILE A 169 -31.19 -0.68 43.17
C ILE A 169 -32.15 0.49 43.39
N LYS A 170 -33.46 0.26 43.33
CA LYS A 170 -34.46 1.30 43.62
C LYS A 170 -34.42 1.78 45.08
N HIS A 171 -34.14 0.89 46.03
CA HIS A 171 -34.03 1.24 47.46
C HIS A 171 -32.69 1.89 47.81
N LYS A 172 -31.56 1.37 47.30
CA LYS A 172 -30.22 1.95 47.43
C LYS A 172 -29.78 2.52 46.09
N ASN A 173 -30.41 3.64 45.71
CA ASN A 173 -30.19 4.30 44.42
C ASN A 173 -28.85 5.05 44.41
N CYS A 174 -27.82 4.38 43.86
CA CYS A 174 -26.47 4.93 43.72
C CYS A 174 -26.39 6.18 42.82
N GLU A 175 -27.27 6.32 41.82
CA GLU A 175 -27.29 7.50 40.95
C GLU A 175 -27.82 8.73 41.70
N SER A 176 -28.86 8.56 42.52
CA SER A 176 -29.46 9.66 43.28
C SER A 176 -28.56 10.19 44.40
N ILE A 177 -27.81 9.31 45.08
CA ILE A 177 -26.85 9.72 46.11
C ILE A 177 -25.59 10.37 45.49
N LEU A 178 -25.15 9.90 44.32
CA LEU A 178 -24.06 10.53 43.56
C LEU A 178 -24.45 11.91 43.01
N LEU A 179 -25.68 12.08 42.51
CA LEU A 179 -26.20 13.37 42.06
C LEU A 179 -26.35 14.37 43.21
N GLN A 180 -26.69 13.91 44.42
CA GLN A 180 -26.67 14.77 45.63
C GLN A 180 -25.25 15.20 46.01
N LEU A 181 -24.26 14.31 45.89
CA LEU A 181 -22.84 14.63 46.09
C LEU A 181 -22.36 15.67 45.06
N MET A 182 -22.70 15.45 43.78
CA MET A 182 -22.41 16.35 42.66
C MET A 182 -22.98 17.76 42.89
N LEU A 183 -24.28 17.88 43.16
CA LEU A 183 -24.93 19.18 43.42
C LEU A 183 -24.40 19.90 44.66
N LYS A 184 -24.05 19.16 45.72
CA LYS A 184 -23.46 19.73 46.94
C LYS A 184 -22.05 20.25 46.69
N LEU A 185 -21.24 19.51 45.92
CA LEU A 185 -19.90 19.92 45.49
C LEU A 185 -19.96 21.14 44.55
N GLU A 186 -20.88 21.14 43.58
CA GLU A 186 -21.13 22.27 42.68
C GLU A 186 -21.51 23.54 43.45
N ASN A 187 -22.38 23.44 44.46
CA ASN A 187 -22.76 24.57 45.30
C ASN A 187 -21.54 25.15 46.06
N ILE A 188 -20.76 24.30 46.75
CA ILE A 188 -19.57 24.70 47.51
C ILE A 188 -18.53 25.37 46.59
N MET A 189 -18.23 24.74 45.45
CA MET A 189 -17.21 25.23 44.53
C MET A 189 -17.65 26.48 43.76
N THR A 190 -18.97 26.65 43.51
CA THR A 190 -19.53 27.89 42.96
C THR A 190 -19.39 29.05 43.93
N VAL A 191 -19.67 28.83 45.23
CA VAL A 191 -19.45 29.84 46.27
C VAL A 191 -17.97 30.23 46.34
N LYS A 192 -17.05 29.26 46.30
CA LYS A 192 -15.61 29.55 46.24
C LYS A 192 -15.25 30.41 45.02
N SER A 193 -15.71 30.03 43.83
CA SER A 193 -15.44 30.79 42.58
C SER A 193 -16.02 32.21 42.62
N SER A 194 -17.18 32.39 43.26
CA SER A 194 -17.78 33.72 43.45
C SER A 194 -17.00 34.59 44.45
N ASN A 195 -16.50 34.01 45.55
CA ASN A 195 -15.68 34.74 46.52
C ASN A 195 -14.33 35.15 45.92
N ASP A 196 -13.70 34.26 45.16
CA ASP A 196 -12.45 34.49 44.42
C ASP A 196 -12.57 35.64 43.41
N LYS A 197 -13.68 35.70 42.64
CA LYS A 197 -14.02 36.85 41.80
C LYS A 197 -14.24 38.14 42.63
N GLY A 198 -14.78 38.02 43.83
CA GLY A 198 -14.98 39.12 44.78
C GLY A 198 -13.67 39.72 45.29
N GLU A 199 -12.74 38.90 45.80
CA GLU A 199 -11.44 39.36 46.31
C GLU A 199 -10.60 40.05 45.23
N VAL A 200 -10.61 39.53 43.99
CA VAL A 200 -9.94 40.16 42.84
C VAL A 200 -10.57 41.51 42.47
N LEU A 201 -11.89 41.66 42.62
CA LEU A 201 -12.59 42.92 42.40
C LEU A 201 -12.28 43.94 43.51
N ASP A 202 -12.33 43.51 44.78
CA ASP A 202 -12.04 44.37 45.93
C ASP A 202 -10.58 44.83 45.96
N SER A 203 -9.61 44.01 45.54
CA SER A 203 -8.21 44.44 45.34
C SER A 203 -8.13 45.60 44.36
N LYS A 204 -8.76 45.46 43.18
CA LYS A 204 -8.75 46.49 42.14
C LYS A 204 -9.50 47.76 42.56
N LEU A 205 -10.61 47.62 43.28
CA LEU A 205 -11.33 48.77 43.88
C LEU A 205 -10.48 49.47 44.96
N ASN A 206 -9.68 48.73 45.72
CA ASN A 206 -8.76 49.31 46.70
C ASN A 206 -7.57 50.03 46.04
N GLU A 207 -7.01 49.49 44.96
CA GLU A 207 -6.00 50.18 44.13
C GLU A 207 -6.54 51.51 43.55
N ILE A 208 -7.76 51.49 42.99
CA ILE A 208 -8.47 52.69 42.51
C ILE A 208 -8.69 53.69 43.67
N LYS A 209 -9.07 53.22 44.86
CA LYS A 209 -9.29 54.04 46.05
C LYS A 209 -8.01 54.68 46.58
N VAL A 210 -6.85 54.02 46.47
CA VAL A 210 -5.53 54.59 46.77
C VAL A 210 -5.20 55.69 45.75
N CYS A 211 -5.35 55.42 44.46
CA CYS A 211 -5.12 56.39 43.38
C CYS A 211 -5.96 57.67 43.56
N ILE A 212 -7.28 57.53 43.81
CA ILE A 212 -8.18 58.66 44.08
C ILE A 212 -7.75 59.44 45.33
N LYS A 213 -7.27 58.76 46.38
CA LYS A 213 -6.79 59.41 47.61
C LYS A 213 -5.52 60.23 47.38
N ASP A 214 -4.62 59.78 46.52
CA ASP A 214 -3.39 60.50 46.22
C ASP A 214 -3.62 61.68 45.25
N ILE A 215 -4.56 61.54 44.30
CA ILE A 215 -5.09 62.68 43.52
C ILE A 215 -5.72 63.72 44.46
N SER A 216 -6.52 63.28 45.44
CA SER A 216 -7.15 64.18 46.42
C SER A 216 -6.13 64.93 47.28
N LYS A 217 -5.03 64.29 47.72
CA LYS A 217 -3.93 64.97 48.43
C LYS A 217 -3.27 66.06 47.58
N ALA A 218 -3.07 65.80 46.28
CA ALA A 218 -2.45 66.76 45.38
C ALA A 218 -3.32 68.03 45.23
N ILE A 219 -4.64 67.88 45.20
CA ILE A 219 -5.59 69.00 45.15
C ILE A 219 -5.57 69.81 46.46
N SER A 220 -5.47 69.17 47.63
CA SER A 220 -5.40 69.87 48.92
C SER A 220 -4.12 70.72 49.14
N ALA A 221 -3.10 70.59 48.28
CA ALA A 221 -1.89 71.41 48.38
C ALA A 221 -2.08 72.87 47.87
N ILE A 222 -3.19 73.16 47.20
CA ILE A 222 -3.38 74.36 46.37
C ILE A 222 -3.80 75.61 47.19
N GLU A 223 -4.26 75.46 48.43
CA GLU A 223 -4.93 76.54 49.20
C GLU A 223 -4.02 77.68 49.75
N ARG A 224 -2.70 77.68 49.49
CA ARG A 224 -1.76 78.67 50.08
C ARG A 224 -1.57 79.95 49.23
N PHE A 225 -2.68 80.55 48.81
CA PHE A 225 -2.71 81.51 47.70
C PHE A 225 -2.05 82.89 47.92
N ASP A 226 -1.93 83.40 49.15
CA ASP A 226 -1.33 84.72 49.38
C ASP A 226 0.17 84.78 49.08
N LYS A 227 0.89 83.65 49.16
CA LYS A 227 2.28 83.58 48.72
C LYS A 227 2.38 83.43 47.20
N ILE A 228 1.45 82.65 46.62
CA ILE A 228 1.35 82.46 45.17
C ILE A 228 1.24 83.81 44.46
N SER A 229 0.52 84.81 44.99
CA SER A 229 0.38 86.13 44.34
C SER A 229 1.72 86.88 44.12
N LYS A 230 2.77 86.58 44.91
CA LYS A 230 4.12 87.11 44.66
C LYS A 230 4.92 86.20 43.73
N ASP A 231 4.89 84.90 43.99
CA ASP A 231 5.54 83.88 43.17
C ASP A 231 4.94 83.86 41.73
N LEU A 232 3.74 84.43 41.52
CA LEU A 232 3.04 84.56 40.23
C LEU A 232 3.77 85.46 39.23
N HIS A 233 4.53 86.46 39.69
CA HIS A 233 5.25 87.36 38.77
C HIS A 233 6.47 86.66 38.18
N ASP A 234 7.24 85.97 39.01
CA ASP A 234 8.37 85.14 38.59
C ASP A 234 7.85 83.96 37.75
N PHE A 235 6.75 83.32 38.18
CA PHE A 235 6.05 82.28 37.42
C PHE A 235 5.51 82.79 36.08
N ASN A 236 5.12 84.05 35.93
CA ASN A 236 4.66 84.58 34.64
C ASN A 236 5.81 84.68 33.63
N ASP A 237 7.01 85.06 34.07
CA ASP A 237 8.19 85.11 33.21
C ASP A 237 8.70 83.69 32.89
N ASP A 238 8.72 82.79 33.88
CA ASP A 238 8.97 81.35 33.66
C ASP A 238 7.89 80.69 32.79
N PHE A 239 6.64 81.14 32.85
CA PHE A 239 5.53 80.65 32.03
C PHE A 239 5.62 81.17 30.59
N ILE A 240 6.02 82.43 30.37
CA ILE A 240 6.33 82.95 29.04
C ILE A 240 7.51 82.17 28.45
N SER A 241 8.58 81.94 29.23
CA SER A 241 9.71 81.08 28.83
C SER A 241 9.27 79.65 28.53
N SER A 242 8.38 79.08 29.36
CA SER A 242 7.82 77.74 29.17
C SER A 242 6.87 77.65 27.97
N ILE A 243 6.15 78.72 27.62
CA ILE A 243 5.32 78.81 26.42
C ILE A 243 6.18 78.98 25.17
N GLU A 244 7.32 79.68 25.26
CA GLU A 244 8.31 79.75 24.18
C GLU A 244 9.03 78.39 24.00
N GLN A 245 9.42 77.70 25.08
CA GLN A 245 9.92 76.33 25.02
C GLN A 245 8.86 75.35 24.51
N LEU A 246 7.59 75.48 24.92
CA LEU A 246 6.48 74.66 24.42
C LEU A 246 6.20 74.96 22.95
N GLY A 247 6.34 76.21 22.50
CA GLY A 247 6.27 76.61 21.09
C GLY A 247 7.40 76.02 20.27
N ASN A 248 8.63 76.02 20.80
CA ASN A 248 9.78 75.38 20.18
C ASN A 248 9.67 73.85 20.19
N MET A 249 9.12 73.24 21.25
CA MET A 249 8.78 71.81 21.30
C MET A 249 7.60 71.47 20.38
N LEU A 250 6.63 72.36 20.17
CA LEU A 250 5.54 72.18 19.21
C LEU A 250 6.02 72.35 17.76
N ASN A 251 7.03 73.18 17.51
CA ASN A 251 7.72 73.24 16.22
C ASN A 251 8.60 72.00 15.98
N GLY A 252 9.36 71.54 16.98
CA GLY A 252 10.06 70.25 16.93
C GLY A 252 9.11 69.05 16.81
N SER A 253 7.91 69.15 17.41
CA SER A 253 6.82 68.18 17.25
C SER A 253 6.20 68.27 15.85
N ASN A 254 6.04 69.45 15.26
CA ASN A 254 5.63 69.64 13.86
C ASN A 254 6.64 68.98 12.91
N ASP A 255 7.95 69.12 13.15
CA ASP A 255 8.98 68.40 12.38
C ASP A 255 8.99 66.89 12.67
N SER A 256 8.67 66.47 13.89
CA SER A 256 8.45 65.05 14.24
C SER A 256 7.20 64.48 13.57
N ILE A 257 6.14 65.28 13.40
CA ILE A 257 4.89 64.95 12.72
C ILE A 257 5.13 64.90 11.20
N LYS A 258 5.98 65.76 10.64
CA LYS A 258 6.46 65.63 9.24
C LYS A 258 7.31 64.38 9.05
N ALA A 259 8.19 64.05 9.99
CA ALA A 259 8.98 62.81 9.96
C ALA A 259 8.09 61.56 10.11
N PHE A 260 7.01 61.66 10.91
CA PHE A 260 6.00 60.63 11.06
C PHE A 260 5.15 60.49 9.78
N ASP A 261 4.64 61.57 9.18
CA ASP A 261 3.93 61.56 7.89
C ASP A 261 4.80 60.99 6.78
N GLN A 262 6.08 61.38 6.70
CA GLN A 262 7.04 60.75 5.78
C GLN A 262 7.24 59.25 6.06
N SER A 263 7.18 58.83 7.33
CA SER A 263 7.29 57.42 7.72
C SER A 263 6.03 56.63 7.42
N ILE A 264 4.84 57.22 7.58
CA ILE A 264 3.56 56.65 7.15
C ILE A 264 3.47 56.57 5.63
N ARG A 265 3.92 57.58 4.88
CA ARG A 265 4.03 57.50 3.40
C ARG A 265 5.07 56.47 2.92
N LYS A 266 6.13 56.22 3.70
CA LYS A 266 7.06 55.12 3.43
C LYS A 266 6.40 53.77 3.74
N LEU A 267 5.67 53.66 4.84
CA LEU A 267 4.95 52.45 5.25
C LEU A 267 3.85 52.08 4.25
N ASP A 268 3.05 53.04 3.81
CA ASP A 268 2.05 52.91 2.74
C ASP A 268 2.67 52.39 1.44
N LYS A 269 3.79 52.99 0.99
CA LYS A 269 4.54 52.47 -0.17
C LYS A 269 5.07 51.06 0.04
N GLN A 270 5.53 50.70 1.24
CA GLN A 270 5.94 49.33 1.56
C GLN A 270 4.76 48.35 1.56
N PHE A 271 3.58 48.75 2.06
CA PHE A 271 2.35 47.96 1.97
C PHE A 271 1.87 47.79 0.53
N SER A 272 1.95 48.83 -0.30
CA SER A 272 1.65 48.76 -1.73
C SER A 272 2.59 47.79 -2.47
N ILE A 273 3.90 47.87 -2.21
CA ILE A 273 4.90 46.93 -2.74
C ILE A 273 4.66 45.50 -2.23
N LEU A 274 4.30 45.33 -0.95
CA LEU A 274 3.99 44.04 -0.34
C LEU A 274 2.74 43.41 -0.98
N ASN A 275 1.68 44.20 -1.20
CA ASN A 275 0.46 43.73 -1.85
C ASN A 275 0.74 43.31 -3.30
N LEU A 276 1.52 44.10 -4.06
CA LEU A 276 1.94 43.76 -5.42
C LEU A 276 2.82 42.49 -5.45
N LYS A 277 3.64 42.25 -4.41
CA LYS A 277 4.37 40.98 -4.24
C LYS A 277 3.46 39.80 -3.91
N PHE A 278 2.40 40.00 -3.11
CA PHE A 278 1.42 38.96 -2.82
C PHE A 278 0.64 38.57 -4.08
N VAL A 279 0.16 39.53 -4.87
CA VAL A 279 -0.48 39.26 -6.18
C VAL A 279 0.47 38.42 -7.05
N LYS A 280 1.71 38.87 -7.25
CA LYS A 280 2.70 38.09 -8.03
C LYS A 280 3.02 36.70 -7.48
N LEU A 281 2.86 36.48 -6.17
CA LEU A 281 3.01 35.16 -5.56
C LEU A 281 1.81 34.26 -5.89
N PHE A 282 0.59 34.80 -5.91
CA PHE A 282 -0.59 34.10 -6.43
C PHE A 282 -0.47 33.81 -7.93
N ASP A 283 -0.09 34.79 -8.75
CA ASP A 283 0.16 34.60 -10.20
C ASP A 283 1.16 33.44 -10.45
N THR A 284 2.23 33.38 -9.65
CA THR A 284 3.26 32.33 -9.73
C THR A 284 2.72 30.97 -9.25
N TYR A 285 1.83 30.95 -8.26
CA TYR A 285 1.22 29.74 -7.72
C TYR A 285 0.17 29.13 -8.67
N GLU A 286 -0.59 29.97 -9.37
CA GLU A 286 -1.51 29.53 -10.42
C GLU A 286 -0.74 28.92 -11.59
N ALA A 287 0.31 29.58 -12.09
CA ALA A 287 1.21 29.02 -13.10
C ALA A 287 1.90 27.72 -12.64
N GLN A 288 2.20 27.57 -11.34
CA GLN A 288 2.73 26.33 -10.78
C GLN A 288 1.71 25.18 -10.86
N SER A 289 0.40 25.46 -10.79
CA SER A 289 -0.67 24.48 -10.95
C SER A 289 -0.70 23.90 -12.38
N GLU A 290 -0.50 24.75 -13.39
CA GLU A 290 -0.40 24.32 -14.79
C GLU A 290 0.80 23.39 -15.01
N ILE A 291 1.97 23.76 -14.49
CA ILE A 291 3.18 22.93 -14.52
C ILE A 291 2.97 21.59 -13.81
N TYR A 292 2.24 21.55 -12.69
CA TYR A 292 1.92 20.27 -12.02
C TYR A 292 1.01 19.39 -12.87
N ASN A 293 0.02 19.95 -13.58
CA ASN A 293 -0.82 19.18 -14.50
C ASN A 293 0.00 18.64 -15.68
N GLU A 294 0.87 19.46 -16.28
CA GLU A 294 1.77 19.03 -17.36
C GLU A 294 2.70 17.89 -16.92
N ILE A 295 3.25 17.97 -15.71
CA ILE A 295 4.06 16.88 -15.12
C ILE A 295 3.23 15.60 -14.94
N VAL A 296 1.98 15.70 -14.49
CA VAL A 296 1.08 14.53 -14.33
C VAL A 296 0.76 13.88 -15.68
N GLU A 297 0.55 14.67 -16.74
CA GLU A 297 0.32 14.13 -18.09
C GLU A 297 1.57 13.49 -18.68
N ASN A 298 2.74 14.14 -18.57
CA ASN A 298 4.03 13.57 -18.99
C ASN A 298 4.35 12.25 -18.26
N VAL A 299 4.08 12.15 -16.95
CA VAL A 299 4.26 10.90 -16.17
C VAL A 299 3.28 9.81 -16.61
N LYS A 300 2.04 10.17 -16.95
CA LYS A 300 0.99 9.26 -17.45
C LYS A 300 1.33 8.72 -18.85
N GLU A 301 1.89 9.55 -19.74
CA GLU A 301 2.42 9.11 -21.04
C GLU A 301 3.66 8.22 -20.86
N SER A 302 4.65 8.64 -20.07
CA SER A 302 5.83 7.82 -19.77
C SER A 302 5.46 6.44 -19.20
N SER A 303 4.42 6.36 -18.35
CA SER A 303 3.91 5.08 -17.84
C SER A 303 3.29 4.19 -18.93
N LYS A 304 2.66 4.76 -19.97
CA LYS A 304 2.12 4.07 -21.14
C LYS A 304 3.26 3.56 -22.05
N ASP A 305 4.33 4.34 -22.20
CA ASP A 305 5.50 3.94 -22.98
C ASP A 305 6.30 2.84 -22.26
N ILE A 306 6.53 2.96 -20.96
CA ILE A 306 7.15 1.91 -20.13
C ILE A 306 6.36 0.59 -20.25
N LYS A 307 5.02 0.65 -20.25
CA LYS A 307 4.17 -0.53 -20.47
C LYS A 307 4.38 -1.14 -21.86
N THR A 308 4.49 -0.30 -22.89
CA THR A 308 4.71 -0.71 -24.29
C THR A 308 6.10 -1.35 -24.48
N VAL A 309 7.14 -0.78 -23.86
CA VAL A 309 8.50 -1.34 -23.83
C VAL A 309 8.56 -2.66 -23.06
N ASN A 310 7.81 -2.80 -21.97
CA ASN A 310 7.73 -4.08 -21.24
C ASN A 310 7.03 -5.16 -22.09
N GLN A 311 5.97 -4.81 -22.82
CA GLN A 311 5.33 -5.71 -23.78
C GLN A 311 6.26 -6.13 -24.94
N SER A 312 7.07 -5.22 -25.49
CA SER A 312 8.04 -5.58 -26.52
C SER A 312 9.20 -6.41 -25.97
N GLN A 313 9.66 -6.18 -24.74
CA GLN A 313 10.63 -7.04 -24.05
C GLN A 313 10.11 -8.48 -23.85
N LEU A 314 8.82 -8.64 -23.54
CA LEU A 314 8.19 -9.97 -23.47
C LEU A 314 8.16 -10.66 -24.85
N ALA A 315 7.77 -9.93 -25.91
CA ALA A 315 7.77 -10.47 -27.28
C ALA A 315 9.19 -10.86 -27.75
N ILE A 316 10.21 -10.06 -27.44
CA ILE A 316 11.62 -10.37 -27.72
C ILE A 316 12.07 -11.61 -26.95
N LYS A 317 11.66 -11.76 -25.68
CA LYS A 317 11.98 -12.94 -24.86
C LYS A 317 11.37 -14.22 -25.44
N ASP A 318 10.12 -14.18 -25.89
CA ASP A 318 9.48 -15.33 -26.55
C ASP A 318 10.15 -15.64 -27.90
N TYR A 319 10.48 -14.62 -28.70
CA TYR A 319 11.25 -14.80 -29.94
C TYR A 319 12.63 -15.46 -29.70
N ILE A 320 13.36 -15.04 -28.66
CA ILE A 320 14.64 -15.66 -28.26
C ILE A 320 14.45 -17.12 -27.85
N ARG A 321 13.37 -17.45 -27.12
CA ARG A 321 13.05 -18.86 -26.77
C ARG A 321 12.81 -19.69 -28.04
N ASP A 322 12.07 -19.16 -28.98
CA ASP A 322 11.66 -19.90 -30.18
C ASP A 322 12.82 -20.04 -31.17
N VAL A 323 13.71 -19.04 -31.25
CA VAL A 323 15.02 -19.14 -31.94
C VAL A 323 15.92 -20.20 -31.30
N ASN A 324 16.00 -20.26 -29.96
CA ASN A 324 16.76 -21.31 -29.26
C ASN A 324 16.19 -22.72 -29.51
N ALA A 325 14.86 -22.86 -29.60
CA ALA A 325 14.23 -24.12 -30.00
C ALA A 325 14.56 -24.50 -31.46
N GLY A 326 14.61 -23.51 -32.37
CA GLY A 326 15.10 -23.68 -33.73
C GLY A 326 16.54 -24.18 -33.80
N PHE A 327 17.46 -23.59 -33.01
CA PHE A 327 18.84 -24.06 -32.92
C PHE A 327 18.95 -25.48 -32.37
N ALA A 328 18.19 -25.85 -31.34
CA ALA A 328 18.18 -27.22 -30.81
C ALA A 328 17.67 -28.26 -31.83
N LEU A 329 16.70 -27.90 -32.67
CA LEU A 329 16.25 -28.74 -33.78
C LEU A 329 17.32 -28.84 -34.89
N TYR A 330 18.01 -27.75 -35.19
CA TYR A 330 19.10 -27.72 -36.18
C TYR A 330 20.30 -28.56 -35.73
N GLU A 331 20.72 -28.45 -34.47
CA GLU A 331 21.75 -29.30 -33.86
C GLU A 331 21.36 -30.78 -33.95
N ARG A 332 20.13 -31.14 -33.56
CA ARG A 332 19.64 -32.53 -33.65
C ARG A 332 19.66 -33.06 -35.10
N ASN A 333 19.32 -32.22 -36.08
CA ASN A 333 19.36 -32.59 -37.49
C ASN A 333 20.80 -32.77 -38.00
N ILE A 334 21.76 -31.96 -37.54
CA ILE A 334 23.19 -32.18 -37.82
C ILE A 334 23.67 -33.50 -37.19
N GLN A 335 23.30 -33.80 -35.94
CA GLN A 335 23.68 -35.05 -35.29
C GLN A 335 23.13 -36.28 -36.03
N ASP A 336 21.86 -36.27 -36.46
CA ASP A 336 21.26 -37.33 -37.28
C ASP A 336 21.92 -37.47 -38.66
N LEU A 337 22.28 -36.35 -39.31
CA LEU A 337 22.99 -36.36 -40.59
C LEU A 337 24.43 -36.90 -40.42
N MET A 338 25.13 -36.54 -39.35
CA MET A 338 26.44 -37.11 -38.98
C MET A 338 26.37 -38.62 -38.73
N VAL A 339 25.36 -39.09 -37.98
CA VAL A 339 25.14 -40.54 -37.75
C VAL A 339 24.87 -41.27 -39.09
N LYS A 340 24.10 -40.67 -39.99
CA LYS A 340 23.87 -41.19 -41.34
C LYS A 340 25.13 -41.19 -42.20
N LEU A 341 25.97 -40.16 -42.10
CA LEU A 341 27.25 -40.07 -42.80
C LEU A 341 28.22 -41.17 -42.33
N ILE A 342 28.39 -41.33 -41.01
CA ILE A 342 29.21 -42.38 -40.41
C ILE A 342 28.69 -43.78 -40.80
N SER A 343 27.36 -43.97 -40.81
CA SER A 343 26.76 -45.22 -41.29
C SER A 343 27.05 -45.46 -42.77
N HIS A 344 26.97 -44.45 -43.62
CA HIS A 344 27.30 -44.56 -45.04
C HIS A 344 28.79 -44.86 -45.27
N GLU A 345 29.69 -44.20 -44.55
CA GLU A 345 31.13 -44.45 -44.57
C GLU A 345 31.48 -45.89 -44.19
N ASN A 346 30.88 -46.42 -43.12
CA ASN A 346 31.05 -47.83 -42.73
C ASN A 346 30.54 -48.80 -43.82
N ASN A 347 29.41 -48.49 -44.47
CA ASN A 347 28.90 -49.30 -45.58
C ASN A 347 29.81 -49.24 -46.82
N LEU A 348 30.41 -48.08 -47.11
CA LEU A 348 31.43 -47.95 -48.17
C LEU A 348 32.69 -48.76 -47.83
N LEU A 349 33.16 -48.74 -46.58
CA LEU A 349 34.31 -49.51 -46.12
C LEU A 349 34.07 -51.02 -46.26
N ILE A 350 32.90 -51.51 -45.84
CA ILE A 350 32.48 -52.92 -46.02
C ILE A 350 32.47 -53.29 -47.51
N LYS A 351 31.92 -52.41 -48.37
CA LYS A 351 31.86 -52.63 -49.82
C LYS A 351 33.25 -52.60 -50.48
N GLN A 352 34.16 -51.75 -50.01
CA GLN A 352 35.55 -51.71 -50.46
C GLN A 352 36.30 -52.99 -50.07
N ASN A 353 36.07 -53.50 -48.86
CA ASN A 353 36.67 -54.76 -48.40
C ASN A 353 36.22 -55.96 -49.24
N SER A 354 34.92 -56.10 -49.53
CA SER A 354 34.44 -57.16 -50.43
C SER A 354 34.88 -56.96 -51.89
N MET A 355 35.10 -55.72 -52.33
CA MET A 355 35.67 -55.45 -53.65
C MET A 355 37.17 -55.82 -53.72
N ASN A 356 37.92 -55.64 -52.63
CA ASN A 356 39.30 -56.13 -52.50
C ASN A 356 39.36 -57.67 -52.47
N GLU A 357 38.45 -58.34 -51.75
CA GLU A 357 38.35 -59.81 -51.72
C GLU A 357 38.04 -60.36 -53.12
N ASN A 358 37.08 -59.75 -53.83
CA ASN A 358 36.80 -60.09 -55.23
C ASN A 358 37.99 -59.82 -56.17
N ASN A 359 38.79 -58.77 -55.93
CA ASN A 359 40.02 -58.52 -56.69
C ASN A 359 41.13 -59.55 -56.40
N VAL A 360 41.20 -60.10 -55.18
CA VAL A 360 42.11 -61.22 -54.86
C VAL A 360 41.68 -62.48 -55.60
N ASN A 361 40.39 -62.82 -55.58
CA ASN A 361 39.84 -63.95 -56.33
C ASN A 361 40.07 -63.80 -57.84
N LEU A 362 39.77 -62.61 -58.40
CA LEU A 362 40.01 -62.30 -59.82
C LEU A 362 41.50 -62.38 -60.17
N LYS A 363 42.42 -61.99 -59.28
CA LYS A 363 43.86 -62.15 -59.50
C LYS A 363 44.28 -63.62 -59.52
N GLU A 364 43.70 -64.46 -58.68
CA GLU A 364 43.94 -65.91 -58.70
C GLU A 364 43.39 -66.54 -60.00
N ASP A 365 42.19 -66.15 -60.44
CA ASP A 365 41.59 -66.64 -61.67
C ASP A 365 42.31 -66.13 -62.94
N ILE A 366 42.83 -64.89 -62.93
CA ILE A 366 43.76 -64.41 -63.94
C ILE A 366 45.05 -65.25 -63.92
N HIS A 367 45.60 -65.61 -62.76
CA HIS A 367 46.79 -66.46 -62.70
C HIS A 367 46.53 -67.89 -63.24
N LYS A 368 45.34 -68.45 -63.01
CA LYS A 368 44.90 -69.71 -63.64
C LYS A 368 44.78 -69.55 -65.16
N LEU A 369 44.18 -68.44 -65.63
CA LEU A 369 44.05 -68.14 -67.06
C LEU A 369 45.41 -67.92 -67.73
N THR A 370 46.34 -67.18 -67.11
CA THR A 370 47.71 -67.01 -67.60
C THR A 370 48.45 -68.34 -67.66
N SER A 371 48.24 -69.26 -66.71
CA SER A 371 48.82 -70.61 -66.79
C SER A 371 48.34 -71.36 -68.04
N VAL A 372 47.07 -71.24 -68.40
CA VAL A 372 46.49 -71.85 -69.62
C VAL A 372 46.95 -71.12 -70.89
N ILE A 373 47.14 -69.79 -70.83
CA ILE A 373 47.65 -68.99 -71.95
C ILE A 373 49.13 -69.26 -72.21
N ASP A 374 49.98 -69.43 -71.18
CA ASP A 374 51.39 -69.79 -71.36
C ASP A 374 51.55 -71.19 -71.98
N GLU A 375 50.68 -72.14 -71.61
CA GLU A 375 50.63 -73.48 -72.18
C GLU A 375 50.23 -73.44 -73.67
N GLN A 376 49.23 -72.62 -74.04
CA GLN A 376 48.88 -72.32 -75.43
C GLN A 376 49.99 -71.57 -76.18
N ALA A 377 50.61 -70.57 -75.54
CA ALA A 377 51.58 -69.69 -76.18
C ALA A 377 52.89 -70.41 -76.50
N ARG A 378 53.37 -71.32 -75.64
CA ARG A 378 54.50 -72.21 -75.96
C ARG A 378 54.18 -73.06 -77.18
N SER A 379 53.01 -73.71 -77.18
CA SER A 379 52.53 -74.50 -78.33
C SER A 379 52.45 -73.69 -79.63
N ILE A 380 52.32 -72.36 -79.59
CA ILE A 380 52.26 -71.49 -80.77
C ILE A 380 53.63 -70.88 -81.12
N ILE A 381 54.51 -70.60 -80.17
CA ILE A 381 55.90 -70.17 -80.44
C ILE A 381 56.66 -71.26 -81.19
N ASP A 382 56.43 -72.53 -80.81
CA ASP A 382 56.94 -73.71 -81.53
C ASP A 382 56.46 -73.76 -83.00
N HIS A 383 55.32 -73.15 -83.33
CA HIS A 383 54.84 -72.97 -84.71
C HIS A 383 55.38 -71.70 -85.40
N LEU A 384 55.83 -70.68 -84.64
CA LEU A 384 56.20 -69.36 -85.14
C LEU A 384 57.72 -69.16 -85.39
N GLU A 385 58.59 -69.85 -84.63
CA GLU A 385 60.04 -69.89 -84.94
C GLU A 385 60.30 -70.52 -86.32
N LEU A 386 59.42 -71.45 -86.71
CA LEU A 386 59.28 -72.02 -88.06
C LEU A 386 59.07 -70.97 -89.17
N VAL A 387 58.62 -69.76 -88.84
CA VAL A 387 58.26 -68.68 -89.77
C VAL A 387 59.26 -67.52 -89.76
N PHE A 388 59.79 -67.10 -88.61
CA PHE A 388 60.66 -65.90 -88.55
C PHE A 388 61.99 -66.04 -89.31
N LYS A 389 62.43 -67.28 -89.54
CA LYS A 389 63.60 -67.66 -90.36
C LYS A 389 63.58 -67.12 -91.81
N TYR A 390 62.47 -66.53 -92.26
CA TYR A 390 62.28 -65.95 -93.58
C TYR A 390 62.55 -64.43 -93.69
N ILE A 391 62.77 -63.67 -92.58
CA ILE A 391 62.64 -62.19 -92.60
C ILE A 391 63.93 -61.35 -92.46
N ASP A 392 64.96 -61.77 -91.71
CA ASP A 392 66.07 -60.90 -91.24
C ASP A 392 67.00 -60.24 -92.32
N ILE A 393 66.71 -60.45 -93.60
CA ILE A 393 67.60 -60.17 -94.74
C ILE A 393 67.62 -58.68 -95.19
N TYR A 394 66.86 -57.79 -94.54
CA TYR A 394 66.43 -56.52 -95.16
C TYR A 394 66.88 -55.18 -94.51
N LYS A 395 67.49 -55.14 -93.33
CA LYS A 395 67.57 -53.89 -92.51
C LYS A 395 68.88 -53.07 -92.62
N GLU A 396 69.85 -53.51 -93.39
CA GLU A 396 71.29 -53.24 -93.17
C GLU A 396 71.86 -51.87 -93.65
N ALA A 397 71.03 -50.87 -93.98
CA ALA A 397 71.46 -49.72 -94.83
C ALA A 397 71.23 -48.29 -94.29
N LEU A 398 70.74 -48.11 -93.05
CA LEU A 398 70.48 -46.79 -92.46
C LEU A 398 71.72 -46.27 -91.73
N ASP A 399 72.66 -45.59 -92.41
CA ASP A 399 73.89 -45.11 -91.74
C ASP A 399 74.65 -43.88 -92.32
N MET A 400 74.34 -43.37 -93.53
CA MET A 400 75.11 -42.25 -94.12
C MET A 400 74.70 -40.86 -93.58
N SER A 401 74.94 -40.66 -92.27
CA SER A 401 74.65 -39.45 -91.50
C SER A 401 75.87 -38.51 -91.36
N ASN A 402 75.61 -37.28 -90.86
CA ASN A 402 76.52 -36.25 -90.33
C ASN A 402 77.09 -35.17 -91.26
N SER A 403 76.85 -33.90 -90.88
CA SER A 403 77.78 -32.77 -91.08
C SER A 403 77.63 -31.70 -89.97
N MET A 404 78.34 -31.91 -88.85
CA MET A 404 78.63 -30.97 -87.74
C MET A 404 77.46 -30.13 -87.18
N SER A 405 76.70 -30.58 -86.17
CA SER A 405 77.06 -30.85 -84.74
C SER A 405 77.20 -29.59 -83.86
N LEU A 406 76.72 -29.50 -82.62
CA LEU A 406 75.86 -30.33 -81.72
C LEU A 406 75.49 -29.37 -80.54
N GLU A 407 74.48 -29.53 -79.68
CA GLU A 407 73.43 -30.55 -79.47
C GLU A 407 72.23 -29.81 -78.82
N SER A 408 71.02 -29.71 -79.42
CA SER A 408 69.92 -30.71 -79.53
C SER A 408 69.13 -30.94 -78.22
N ILE A 409 67.81 -31.23 -78.17
CA ILE A 409 66.65 -31.28 -79.11
C ILE A 409 65.39 -31.29 -78.19
N VAL A 410 64.21 -30.68 -78.39
CA VAL A 410 63.25 -30.51 -79.52
C VAL A 410 62.26 -31.67 -79.74
N LYS A 411 61.10 -31.58 -79.05
CA LYS A 411 59.71 -31.78 -79.56
C LYS A 411 59.34 -32.93 -80.55
N ASN A 412 58.29 -33.66 -80.14
CA ASN A 412 56.99 -33.86 -80.85
C ASN A 412 56.68 -35.04 -81.80
N ASN A 413 55.37 -35.35 -81.82
CA ASN A 413 54.52 -35.93 -82.88
C ASN A 413 54.67 -37.44 -83.22
N GLU A 414 53.71 -38.16 -83.82
CA GLU A 414 52.22 -38.18 -83.98
C GLU A 414 51.92 -38.99 -85.28
N GLY A 415 50.85 -39.81 -85.32
CA GLY A 415 50.36 -40.48 -86.55
C GLY A 415 49.76 -41.87 -86.27
N TYR A 416 48.49 -42.25 -86.49
CA TYR A 416 47.46 -42.05 -87.55
C TYR A 416 47.64 -42.97 -88.80
N GLU A 417 46.61 -43.66 -89.38
CA GLU A 417 45.22 -43.96 -88.94
C GLU A 417 44.45 -44.94 -89.92
N ILE A 418 43.30 -45.51 -89.48
CA ILE A 418 42.13 -46.10 -90.22
C ILE A 418 42.36 -47.18 -91.34
N VAL A 419 41.36 -47.83 -92.00
CA VAL A 419 39.93 -47.50 -92.33
C VAL A 419 38.99 -48.73 -92.52
N LYS A 420 37.66 -48.48 -92.36
CA LYS A 420 36.42 -49.12 -92.92
C LYS A 420 35.53 -49.93 -91.96
N GLU A 421 34.18 -49.96 -92.07
CA GLU A 421 33.24 -49.41 -93.11
C GLU A 421 31.84 -48.97 -92.58
N TYR A 422 31.04 -48.33 -93.46
CA TYR A 422 29.67 -47.73 -93.42
C TYR A 422 28.53 -48.40 -92.57
N LYS A 423 27.36 -47.78 -92.26
CA LYS A 423 26.42 -46.97 -93.12
C LYS A 423 25.48 -45.98 -92.36
N ILE A 424 24.55 -45.31 -93.05
CA ILE A 424 23.88 -44.02 -92.70
C ILE A 424 22.35 -44.07 -92.97
N ASP A 425 21.51 -43.28 -92.24
CA ASP A 425 20.40 -42.42 -92.76
C ASP A 425 19.60 -41.62 -91.68
N ASN A 426 19.69 -40.27 -91.72
CA ASN A 426 18.61 -39.23 -91.82
C ASN A 426 17.53 -39.00 -90.71
N ILE A 427 16.95 -37.80 -90.46
CA ILE A 427 16.99 -36.44 -91.09
C ILE A 427 16.51 -35.29 -90.12
N ASN A 428 17.03 -34.05 -90.25
CA ASN A 428 16.51 -32.68 -89.88
C ASN A 428 15.99 -32.35 -88.44
N GLU A 429 15.76 -31.12 -87.91
CA GLU A 429 15.81 -29.66 -88.26
C GLU A 429 15.73 -28.85 -86.90
N ASP A 430 16.00 -27.54 -86.66
CA ASP A 430 16.99 -26.54 -87.16
C ASP A 430 16.97 -25.18 -86.35
N TYR A 431 18.08 -24.42 -86.40
CA TYR A 431 18.37 -22.96 -86.16
C TYR A 431 17.96 -22.06 -84.93
N ASP A 432 18.98 -21.33 -84.42
CA ASP A 432 19.15 -19.89 -84.00
C ASP A 432 17.99 -19.03 -83.43
N ASN A 433 18.22 -18.14 -82.44
CA ASN A 433 18.85 -16.81 -82.59
C ASN A 433 19.09 -16.09 -81.22
N PRO A 434 20.10 -15.21 -81.04
CA PRO A 434 20.33 -14.47 -79.77
C PRO A 434 19.97 -12.96 -79.78
N ASN A 435 20.09 -12.34 -78.58
CA ASN A 435 20.28 -10.90 -78.25
C ASN A 435 19.05 -9.95 -78.06
N GLN A 436 19.23 -8.98 -77.14
CA GLN A 436 18.48 -7.70 -76.93
C GLN A 436 17.03 -7.77 -76.37
N THR A 437 16.48 -6.81 -75.58
CA THR A 437 17.00 -5.51 -75.04
C THR A 437 16.34 -5.10 -73.70
N PHE A 438 16.86 -4.00 -73.12
CA PHE A 438 16.26 -2.86 -72.36
C PHE A 438 14.70 -2.76 -72.24
N ASP A 439 14.10 -2.06 -71.26
CA ASP A 439 14.20 -0.60 -71.01
C ASP A 439 14.20 -0.13 -69.54
N LEU A 440 14.49 1.17 -69.36
CA LEU A 440 14.52 1.91 -68.09
C LEU A 440 14.23 3.40 -68.39
N ASP A 441 13.01 3.88 -68.12
CA ASP A 441 12.50 5.24 -68.39
C ASP A 441 11.24 5.48 -67.51
N GLU A 442 10.84 6.69 -67.10
CA GLU A 442 11.50 8.01 -67.09
C GLU A 442 10.97 8.85 -65.88
N LEU A 443 11.25 10.16 -65.85
CA LEU A 443 10.76 11.12 -64.84
C LEU A 443 9.50 11.87 -65.33
N ASP A 444 8.88 12.64 -64.42
CA ASP A 444 8.25 13.98 -64.58
C ASP A 444 7.13 14.15 -63.52
N GLU A 445 7.25 15.10 -62.60
CA GLU A 445 6.96 16.55 -62.66
C GLU A 445 5.46 16.91 -62.48
N ILE A 446 5.21 17.57 -61.33
CA ILE A 446 4.38 18.77 -61.12
C ILE A 446 2.97 18.80 -61.76
N GLU A 447 1.95 18.85 -60.90
CA GLU A 447 0.87 19.84 -61.07
C GLU A 447 0.41 20.39 -59.70
N LEU A 448 -0.26 21.54 -59.71
CA LEU A 448 -0.59 22.39 -58.54
C LEU A 448 -1.99 23.02 -58.75
N TYR A 449 -2.38 23.99 -57.91
CA TYR A 449 -3.73 24.57 -57.72
C TYR A 449 -4.66 23.69 -56.87
N ASP A 450 -5.37 24.18 -55.84
CA ASP A 450 -6.18 25.42 -55.69
C ASP A 450 -7.44 25.41 -56.59
N GLU A 451 -8.58 26.01 -56.25
CA GLU A 451 -9.01 26.72 -55.02
C GLU A 451 -9.64 25.70 -54.03
N GLU A 452 -10.67 25.87 -53.18
CA GLU A 452 -11.68 26.89 -52.85
C GLU A 452 -12.10 26.70 -51.35
N GLU A 453 -12.89 27.61 -50.75
CA GLU A 453 -13.21 27.67 -49.31
C GLU A 453 -14.62 27.12 -48.97
N GLU A 454 -14.88 26.80 -47.69
CA GLU A 454 -16.11 27.27 -47.02
C GLU A 454 -15.97 27.30 -45.49
N GLU A 455 -16.22 28.46 -44.87
CA GLU A 455 -16.41 28.61 -43.43
C GLU A 455 -17.80 28.10 -43.00
N LEU A 456 -18.00 27.80 -41.71
CA LEU A 456 -19.11 28.41 -40.96
C LEU A 456 -18.95 28.25 -39.43
N GLU A 457 -19.66 29.11 -38.70
CA GLU A 457 -19.35 29.53 -37.33
C GLU A 457 -20.52 29.25 -36.34
N TYR A 458 -20.23 29.38 -35.03
CA TYR A 458 -21.14 29.55 -33.88
C TYR A 458 -21.88 28.38 -33.15
N ASP A 459 -22.02 28.63 -31.84
CA ASP A 459 -23.04 28.19 -30.87
C ASP A 459 -23.18 26.68 -30.56
N LYS A 460 -22.65 26.17 -29.44
CA LYS A 460 -22.87 26.66 -28.06
C LYS A 460 -21.96 26.03 -26.99
#